data_AF-A0A9Q3E7D6-F1
#
_entry.id   AF-A0A9Q3E7D6-F1
#
_cell.length_a   1.000
_cell.length_b   1.000
_cell.length_c   1.000
_cell.angle_alpha   90.00
_cell.angle_beta   90.00
_cell.angle_gamma   90.00
#
_symmetry.space_group_name_H-M   'P 1'
#
loop_
_entity.id
_entity.type
_entity.pdbx_description
1 polymer ?
#
loop_
_entity_poly.entity_id
_entity_poly.type
_entity_poly.pdbx_seq_one_letter_code
_entity_poly.pdbx_strand_id
1 'polypeptide(L)'
;MKESGHVSLYIAYFRSLISRIGDWGERAYIHAYRIGLASRLLDQLGSYPGNFDTLQELMDITLELDTRYHEGQKERGSHQEKKSPTTGSNSSRTPQDSSSNRPHH
;
A
#
# COMPACT_ATOMS: atom_id res chain seq x y z
N MET A 1 -14.99 0.14 -2.71
CA MET A 1 -13.63 -0.38 -3.01
C MET A 1 -13.19 -1.29 -1.87
N LYS A 2 -12.30 -2.28 -2.07
CA LYS A 2 -11.76 -3.09 -0.96
C LYS A 2 -10.59 -2.32 -0.33
N GLU A 3 -10.42 -2.37 1.00
CA GLU A 3 -9.41 -1.59 1.74
C GLU A 3 -7.95 -1.82 1.29
N SER A 4 -7.67 -2.92 0.58
CA SER A 4 -6.35 -3.29 0.04
C SER A 4 -6.21 -3.09 -1.47
N GLY A 5 -7.25 -2.56 -2.14
CA GLY A 5 -7.21 -2.32 -3.58
C GLY A 5 -6.42 -1.06 -3.91
N HIS A 6 -5.83 -0.99 -5.10
CA HIS A 6 -5.21 0.23 -5.60
C HIS A 6 -6.27 1.24 -6.06
N VAL A 7 -6.13 2.49 -5.62
CA VAL A 7 -7.04 3.59 -6.00
C VAL A 7 -7.01 3.86 -7.50
N SER A 8 -5.86 3.65 -8.14
CA SER A 8 -5.66 3.86 -9.58
C SER A 8 -6.69 3.08 -10.43
N LEU A 9 -6.96 1.82 -10.07
CA LEU A 9 -7.93 0.99 -10.78
C LEU A 9 -9.36 1.52 -10.57
N TYR A 10 -9.69 1.92 -9.35
CA TYR A 10 -10.98 2.50 -9.03
C TYR A 10 -11.23 3.81 -9.79
N ILE A 11 -10.23 4.70 -9.89
CA ILE A 11 -10.29 5.92 -10.69
C ILE A 11 -10.57 5.60 -12.16
N ALA A 12 -9.85 4.64 -12.75
CA ALA A 12 -10.04 4.25 -14.16
C ALA A 12 -11.47 3.75 -14.42
N TYR A 13 -12.01 2.91 -13.53
CA TYR A 13 -13.40 2.47 -13.60
C TYR A 13 -14.38 3.64 -13.45
N PHE A 14 -14.15 4.52 -12.48
CA PHE A 14 -15.03 5.66 -12.21
C PHE A 14 -15.08 6.63 -13.39
N ARG A 15 -13.94 6.93 -14.03
CA ARG A 15 -13.89 7.74 -15.26
C ARG A 15 -14.65 7.10 -16.41
N SER A 16 -14.56 5.77 -16.55
CA SER A 16 -15.33 5.02 -17.56
C SER A 16 -16.84 5.07 -17.28
N LEU A 17 -17.24 5.07 -16.01
CA LEU A 17 -18.64 5.23 -15.58
C LEU A 17 -19.16 6.64 -15.86
N ILE A 18 -18.39 7.69 -15.53
CA ILE A 18 -18.75 9.09 -15.83
C ILE A 18 -19.01 9.27 -17.32
N SER A 19 -18.10 8.76 -18.15
CA SER A 19 -18.21 8.86 -19.61
C SER A 19 -19.43 8.11 -20.18
N ARG A 20 -19.97 7.11 -19.46
CA ARG A 20 -21.16 6.35 -19.87
C ARG A 20 -22.47 6.94 -19.36
N ILE A 21 -22.45 7.58 -18.20
CA ILE A 21 -23.65 8.10 -17.56
C ILE A 21 -24.04 9.44 -18.18
N GLY A 22 -23.06 10.34 -18.42
CA GLY A 22 -23.29 11.67 -19.00
C GLY A 22 -24.16 12.58 -18.12
N ASP A 23 -23.83 13.87 -18.01
CA ASP A 23 -24.71 14.90 -17.43
C ASP A 23 -24.96 14.92 -15.91
N TRP A 24 -24.08 14.38 -15.05
CA TRP A 24 -24.15 14.74 -13.63
C TRP A 24 -23.29 15.98 -13.37
N GLY A 25 -23.76 16.86 -12.47
CA GLY A 25 -22.94 17.99 -12.02
C GLY A 25 -21.69 17.50 -11.28
N GLU A 26 -20.60 18.27 -11.35
CA GLU A 26 -19.31 17.89 -10.76
C GLU A 26 -19.41 17.56 -9.26
N ARG A 27 -20.24 18.30 -8.51
CA ARG A 27 -20.52 18.01 -7.10
C ARG A 27 -21.16 16.65 -6.87
N ALA A 28 -22.02 16.19 -7.78
CA ALA A 28 -22.65 14.88 -7.68
C ALA A 28 -21.62 13.77 -7.93
N TYR A 29 -20.70 13.96 -8.88
CA TYR A 29 -19.58 13.03 -9.09
C TYR A 29 -18.63 12.98 -7.90
N ILE A 30 -18.28 14.14 -7.31
CA ILE A 30 -17.45 14.21 -6.09
C ILE A 30 -18.11 13.43 -4.95
N HIS A 31 -19.41 13.64 -4.74
CA HIS A 31 -20.15 12.94 -3.70
C HIS A 31 -20.21 11.43 -3.94
N ALA A 32 -20.53 11.00 -5.17
CA ALA A 32 -20.59 9.59 -5.55
C ALA A 32 -19.22 8.91 -5.43
N TYR A 33 -18.14 9.61 -5.78
CA TYR A 33 -16.78 9.12 -5.65
C TYR A 33 -16.42 8.86 -4.19
N ARG A 34 -16.72 9.82 -3.29
CA ARG A 34 -16.43 9.67 -1.85
C ARG A 34 -17.14 8.46 -1.25
N ILE A 35 -18.39 8.17 -1.63
CA ILE A 35 -19.11 6.99 -1.12
C ILE A 35 -18.41 5.68 -1.49
N GLY A 36 -17.77 5.61 -2.66
CA GLY A 36 -17.13 4.37 -3.13
C GLY A 36 -15.71 4.14 -2.61
N LEU A 37 -15.11 5.13 -1.93
CA LEU A 37 -13.76 5.06 -1.37
C LEU A 37 -13.68 4.15 -0.14
N ALA A 38 -12.48 3.65 0.11
CA ALA A 38 -12.13 2.95 1.33
C ALA A 38 -12.24 3.88 2.55
N SER A 39 -12.66 3.35 3.69
CA SER A 39 -12.82 4.13 4.94
C SER A 39 -11.52 4.81 5.34
N ARG A 40 -10.40 4.14 5.10
CA ARG A 40 -9.07 4.70 5.34
C ARG A 40 -8.77 5.94 4.51
N LEU A 41 -9.13 5.96 3.23
CA LEU A 41 -8.93 7.13 2.37
C LEU A 41 -9.87 8.26 2.76
N LEU A 42 -11.08 7.93 3.18
CA LEU A 42 -12.04 8.91 3.70
C LEU A 42 -11.53 9.62 4.95
N ASP A 43 -10.91 8.88 5.88
CA ASP A 43 -10.30 9.42 7.08
C ASP A 43 -9.11 10.36 6.76
N GLN A 44 -8.25 9.95 5.82
CA GLN A 44 -7.13 10.78 5.35
C GLN A 44 -7.62 12.03 4.61
N LEU A 45 -8.69 11.93 3.81
CA LEU A 45 -9.33 13.09 3.17
C LEU A 45 -9.94 14.05 4.19
N GLY A 46 -10.56 13.53 5.25
CA GLY A 46 -11.14 14.36 6.32
C GLY A 46 -10.08 15.12 7.11
N SER A 47 -8.87 14.57 7.20
CA SER A 47 -7.72 15.21 7.83
C SER A 47 -6.92 16.10 6.88
N TYR A 48 -7.24 16.13 5.58
CA TYR A 48 -6.51 16.91 4.59
C TYR A 48 -6.96 18.38 4.65
N PRO A 49 -6.04 19.35 4.86
CA PRO A 49 -6.38 20.76 4.91
C PRO A 49 -6.57 21.29 3.48
N GLY A 50 -7.77 21.12 2.92
CA GLY A 50 -8.12 21.62 1.59
C GLY A 50 -9.57 21.32 1.22
N ASN A 51 -10.18 22.20 0.43
CA ASN A 51 -11.42 21.91 -0.27
C ASN A 51 -11.08 21.33 -1.64
N PHE A 52 -11.80 20.30 -2.06
CA PHE A 52 -11.67 19.75 -3.39
C PHE A 52 -12.74 20.40 -4.27
N ASP A 53 -12.36 21.42 -5.02
CA ASP A 53 -13.30 22.16 -5.87
C ASP A 53 -13.60 21.41 -7.17
N THR A 54 -12.68 20.52 -7.58
CA THR A 54 -12.84 19.70 -8.78
C THR A 54 -12.74 18.21 -8.48
N LEU A 55 -13.43 17.41 -9.29
CA LEU A 55 -13.34 15.96 -9.19
C LEU A 55 -11.93 15.45 -9.49
N GLN A 56 -11.23 16.12 -10.41
CA GLN A 56 -9.87 15.74 -10.80
C GLN A 56 -8.88 15.91 -9.64
N GLU A 57 -8.94 17.03 -8.93
CA GLU A 57 -8.10 17.29 -7.75
C GLU A 57 -8.36 16.26 -6.64
N LEU A 58 -9.62 15.89 -6.42
CA LEU A 58 -9.99 14.83 -5.49
C LEU A 58 -9.34 13.47 -5.87
N MET A 59 -9.33 13.13 -7.17
CA MET A 59 -8.74 11.88 -7.67
C MET A 59 -7.21 11.89 -7.60
N ASP A 60 -6.56 13.02 -7.86
CA ASP A 60 -5.10 13.13 -7.76
C ASP A 60 -4.63 13.00 -6.30
N ILE A 61 -5.33 13.65 -5.37
CA ILE A 61 -4.98 13.58 -3.95
C ILE A 61 -5.23 12.18 -3.37
N THR A 62 -6.32 11.50 -3.74
CA THR A 62 -6.53 10.11 -3.32
C THR A 62 -5.46 9.17 -3.88
N LEU A 63 -5.01 9.39 -5.12
CA LEU A 63 -3.93 8.61 -5.71
C LEU A 63 -2.60 8.84 -4.99
N GLU A 64 -2.28 10.08 -4.62
CA GLU A 64 -1.07 10.42 -3.88
C GLU A 64 -1.07 9.80 -2.47
N LEU A 65 -2.22 9.83 -1.77
CA LEU A 65 -2.38 9.21 -0.46
C LEU A 65 -2.24 7.68 -0.50
N ASP A 66 -2.81 7.05 -1.53
CA ASP A 66 -2.67 5.61 -1.76
C ASP A 66 -1.22 5.23 -2.06
N THR A 67 -0.58 5.98 -2.96
CA THR A 67 0.83 5.78 -3.35
C THR A 67 1.75 5.92 -2.14
N ARG A 68 1.64 7.00 -1.36
CA ARG A 68 2.45 7.19 -0.15
C ARG A 68 2.28 6.07 0.87
N TYR A 69 1.07 5.52 1.01
CA TYR A 69 0.87 4.39 1.90
C TYR A 69 1.53 3.12 1.41
N HIS A 70 1.38 2.81 0.12
CA HIS A 70 2.02 1.65 -0.48
C HIS A 70 3.55 1.77 -0.47
N GLU A 71 4.09 2.96 -0.66
CA GLU A 71 5.52 3.25 -0.54
C GLU A 71 6.01 3.08 0.91
N GLY A 72 5.29 3.62 1.90
CA GLY A 72 5.63 3.41 3.32
C GLY A 72 5.53 1.96 3.77
N GLN A 73 4.62 1.17 3.18
CA GLN A 73 4.55 -0.28 3.36
C GLN A 73 5.72 -1.00 2.69
N LYS A 74 6.22 -0.51 1.55
CA LYS A 74 7.38 -1.08 0.85
C LYS A 74 8.67 -0.84 1.63
N GLU A 75 8.82 0.32 2.27
CA GLU A 75 9.97 0.62 3.15
C GLU A 75 9.92 -0.21 4.44
N ARG A 76 8.73 -0.41 5.02
CA ARG A 76 8.56 -1.27 6.21
C ARG A 76 8.60 -2.77 5.89
N GLY A 77 8.27 -3.17 4.66
CA GLY A 77 8.30 -4.55 4.17
C GLY A 77 9.67 -5.01 3.66
N SER A 78 10.61 -4.09 3.43
CA SER A 78 11.98 -4.44 2.99
C SER A 78 12.89 -4.94 4.13
N HIS A 79 12.40 -4.97 5.37
CA HIS A 79 13.05 -5.60 6.51
C HIS A 79 12.43 -6.95 6.93
N GLN A 80 11.52 -7.52 6.13
CA GLN A 80 11.22 -8.94 6.25
C GLN A 80 12.14 -9.72 5.32
N GLU A 81 13.16 -10.30 5.97
CA GLU A 81 14.08 -11.33 5.49
C GLU A 81 13.79 -11.87 4.10
N LYS A 82 14.70 -11.58 3.17
CA LYS A 82 14.96 -12.44 2.02
C LYS A 82 15.32 -13.84 2.54
N LYS A 83 14.32 -14.70 2.77
CA LYS A 83 14.55 -16.15 2.79
C LYS A 83 14.76 -16.59 1.35
N SER A 84 16.03 -16.63 0.97
CA SER A 84 16.55 -17.21 -0.26
C SER A 84 16.01 -18.64 -0.50
N PRO A 85 15.98 -19.11 -1.76
CA PRO A 85 15.18 -20.25 -2.20
C PRO A 85 15.82 -21.60 -1.84
N THR A 86 14.97 -22.60 -1.60
CA THR A 86 15.34 -24.01 -1.48
C THR A 86 15.96 -24.54 -2.78
N THR A 87 17.24 -24.87 -2.82
CA THR A 87 17.79 -26.01 -3.60
C THR A 87 19.16 -26.42 -3.05
N GLY A 88 19.35 -27.71 -2.79
CA GLY A 88 20.43 -28.24 -1.96
C GLY A 88 21.83 -28.25 -2.58
N SER A 89 22.83 -28.50 -1.73
CA SER A 89 24.06 -29.23 -2.06
C SER A 89 24.82 -29.67 -0.81
N ASN A 90 25.37 -30.86 -0.94
CA ASN A 90 26.14 -31.70 -0.03
C ASN A 90 27.32 -31.04 0.73
N SER A 91 27.73 -31.75 1.81
CA SER A 91 29.11 -31.87 2.30
C SER A 91 29.72 -30.62 2.95
N SER A 92 30.39 -30.61 4.10
CA SER A 92 31.08 -31.62 4.89
C SER A 92 31.15 -31.10 6.33
N ARG A 93 31.01 -31.98 7.34
CA ARG A 93 31.31 -31.62 8.74
C ARG A 93 32.81 -31.76 9.02
N THR A 94 33.28 -30.93 9.95
CA THR A 94 34.55 -30.90 10.71
C THR A 94 35.70 -30.05 10.12
N PRO A 95 36.70 -29.63 10.93
CA PRO A 95 36.90 -29.68 12.40
C PRO A 95 37.22 -28.26 12.99
N GLN A 96 37.23 -27.99 14.29
CA GLN A 96 38.33 -28.13 15.27
C GLN A 96 37.80 -27.48 16.58
N ASP A 97 37.83 -28.15 17.72
CA ASP A 97 38.95 -28.25 18.67
C ASP A 97 39.49 -26.89 19.15
N SER A 98 39.21 -26.56 20.41
CA SER A 98 40.18 -26.00 21.36
C SER A 98 39.63 -26.11 22.78
N SER A 99 40.27 -27.01 23.53
CA SER A 99 40.19 -27.16 24.98
C SER A 99 40.54 -25.88 25.75
N SER A 100 39.97 -25.70 26.94
CA SER A 100 40.70 -25.06 28.05
C SER A 100 40.07 -25.39 29.42
N ASN A 101 40.88 -26.07 30.23
CA ASN A 101 40.73 -26.43 31.64
C ASN A 101 40.15 -25.36 32.58
N ARG A 102 39.46 -25.80 33.64
CA ARG A 102 39.77 -25.39 35.04
C ARG A 102 39.25 -26.41 36.09
N PRO A 103 39.86 -26.44 37.30
CA PRO A 103 39.96 -27.64 38.14
C PRO A 103 39.10 -27.62 39.43
N HIS A 104 39.16 -28.78 40.10
CA HIS A 104 38.78 -29.18 41.47
C HIS A 104 38.58 -28.11 42.56
N HIS A 105 37.54 -28.31 43.38
CA HIS A 105 37.70 -28.69 44.80
C HIS A 105 36.50 -29.52 45.27
#